data_AF-A0AAW2MDJ8-F1
#
_entry.id   AF-A0AAW2MDJ8-F1
#
_cell.length_a   1.000
_cell.length_b   1.000
_cell.length_c   1.000
_cell.angle_alpha   90.00
_cell.angle_beta   90.00
_cell.angle_gamma   90.00
#
_symmetry.space_group_name_H-M   'P 1'
#
loop_
_entity.id
_entity.type
_entity.pdbx_description
1 polymer ?
#
loop_
_entity_poly.entity_id
_entity_poly.type
_entity_poly.pdbx_seq_one_letter_code
_entity_poly.pdbx_strand_id
1 'polypeptide(L)'
;MPGAKVKLECKGEEAGNITYTQEGETNESGQYRLKVEGDHADEECGITLVKSSRADCDEIPDEGWASKPSSLITITKNNGFHGSTRYANPLGFTKKKANPDCAELLKELEINPDHP
;
A
#
# COMPACT_ATOMS: atom_id res chain seq x y z
N MET A 1 -4.24 -3.98 -11.07
CA MET A 1 -5.45 -3.17 -11.30
C MET A 1 -5.00 -1.88 -11.99
N PRO A 2 -5.26 -1.70 -13.30
CA PRO A 2 -4.92 -0.47 -14.01
C PRO A 2 -5.74 0.72 -13.52
N GLY A 3 -5.16 1.91 -13.48
CA GLY A 3 -5.89 3.15 -13.18
C GLY A 3 -6.23 3.37 -11.70
N ALA A 4 -5.78 2.50 -10.80
CA ALA A 4 -5.92 2.71 -9.36
C ALA A 4 -4.96 3.80 -8.89
N LYS A 5 -5.43 4.69 -8.00
CA LYS A 5 -4.66 5.78 -7.41
C LYS A 5 -4.07 5.39 -6.07
N VAL A 6 -2.80 5.71 -5.90
CA VAL A 6 -2.04 5.54 -4.67
C VAL A 6 -1.41 6.87 -4.26
N LYS A 7 -1.06 7.00 -2.98
CA LYS A 7 -0.39 8.18 -2.44
C LYS A 7 0.76 7.76 -1.53
N LEU A 8 1.95 8.25 -1.82
CA LEU A 8 3.06 8.31 -0.87
C LEU A 8 2.82 9.49 0.06
N GLU A 9 2.92 9.24 1.37
CA GLU A 9 2.87 10.26 2.40
C GLU A 9 4.03 10.02 3.36
N CYS A 10 4.81 11.06 3.63
CA CYS A 10 5.85 11.04 4.66
C CYS A 10 5.47 12.00 5.78
N LYS A 11 5.69 11.55 7.01
CA LYS A 11 5.34 12.26 8.24
C LYS A 11 6.60 12.53 9.05
N GLY A 12 6.73 13.77 9.52
CA GLY A 12 7.78 14.14 10.47
C GLY A 12 7.49 13.61 11.89
N GLU A 13 8.39 13.91 12.82
CA GLU A 13 8.29 13.47 14.22
C GLU A 13 7.04 14.00 14.95
N GLU A 14 6.56 15.18 14.56
CA GLU A 14 5.33 15.75 15.11
C GLU A 14 4.09 15.06 14.53
N ALA A 15 3.24 14.53 15.41
CA ALA A 15 2.02 13.83 15.00
C ALA A 15 1.14 14.70 14.09
N GLY A 16 0.90 14.20 12.87
CA GLY A 16 0.08 14.87 11.86
C GLY A 16 0.84 15.85 10.94
N ASN A 17 2.14 16.04 11.14
CA ASN A 17 2.97 16.84 10.25
C ASN A 17 3.34 16.05 8.99
N ILE A 18 2.54 16.21 7.94
CA ILE A 18 2.84 15.68 6.61
C ILE A 18 3.89 16.58 5.96
N THR A 19 5.09 16.07 5.77
CA THR A 19 6.23 16.80 5.21
C THR A 19 6.37 16.59 3.70
N TYR A 20 5.91 15.44 3.20
CA TYR A 20 5.98 15.10 1.78
C TYR A 20 4.76 14.29 1.33
N THR A 21 4.29 14.56 0.11
CA THR A 21 3.23 13.79 -0.53
C THR A 21 3.45 13.68 -2.02
N GLN A 22 3.14 12.51 -2.59
CA GLN A 22 3.17 12.29 -4.02
C GLN A 22 2.09 11.27 -4.41
N GLU A 23 1.17 11.67 -5.28
CA GLU A 23 0.19 10.77 -5.87
C GLU A 23 0.74 10.11 -7.14
N GLY A 24 0.19 8.95 -7.47
CA GLY A 24 0.38 8.32 -8.76
C GLY A 24 -0.71 7.32 -9.09
N GLU A 25 -0.64 6.82 -10.31
CA GLU A 25 -1.61 5.91 -10.88
C GLU A 25 -0.91 4.63 -11.37
N THR A 26 -1.60 3.52 -11.23
CA THR A 26 -1.11 2.20 -11.64
C THR A 26 -1.28 2.00 -13.15
N ASN A 27 -0.28 1.37 -13.77
CA ASN A 27 -0.28 1.00 -15.19
C ASN A 27 -1.15 -0.26 -15.45
N GLU A 28 -1.16 -0.72 -16.70
CA GLU A 28 -1.91 -1.92 -17.15
C GLU A 28 -1.61 -3.20 -16.34
N SER A 29 -0.40 -3.33 -15.79
CA SER A 29 -0.02 -4.45 -14.93
C SER A 29 -0.37 -4.25 -13.45
N GLY A 30 -0.99 -3.12 -13.09
CA GLY A 30 -1.26 -2.74 -11.71
C GLY A 30 -0.06 -2.21 -10.93
N GLN A 31 1.02 -1.82 -11.62
CA GLN A 31 2.23 -1.31 -11.00
C GLN A 31 2.25 0.21 -11.05
N TYR A 32 2.68 0.86 -9.96
CA TYR A 32 2.91 2.30 -9.92
C TYR A 32 4.40 2.58 -9.77
N ARG A 33 4.85 3.76 -10.22
CA ARG A 33 6.21 4.24 -10.01
C ARG A 33 6.16 5.72 -9.65
N LEU A 34 6.49 6.04 -8.41
CA LEU A 34 6.54 7.41 -7.90
C LEU A 34 7.98 7.90 -7.94
N LYS A 35 8.22 9.06 -8.54
CA LYS A 35 9.52 9.73 -8.46
C LYS A 35 9.51 10.57 -7.19
N VAL A 36 10.44 10.30 -6.29
CA VAL A 36 10.54 10.97 -4.99
C VAL A 36 11.74 11.91 -5.02
N GLU A 37 11.55 13.13 -4.51
CA GLU A 37 12.59 14.16 -4.46
C GLU A 37 13.00 14.38 -3.01
N GLY A 38 14.31 14.33 -2.74
CA GLY A 38 14.86 14.50 -1.40
C GLY A 38 15.33 13.19 -0.77
N ASP A 39 15.83 13.33 0.46
CA ASP A 39 16.17 12.24 1.36
C ASP A 39 15.25 12.40 2.59
N HIS A 40 14.50 11.35 2.92
CA HIS A 40 13.47 11.35 3.96
C HIS A 40 13.92 10.43 5.10
N ALA A 41 15.15 10.64 5.60
CA ALA A 41 15.76 9.78 6.63
C ALA A 41 15.05 9.89 7.99
N ASP A 42 14.58 11.08 8.33
CA ASP A 42 13.98 11.41 9.63
C ASP A 42 12.44 11.38 9.58
N GLU A 43 11.86 10.78 8.53
CA GLU A 43 10.42 10.75 8.29
C GLU A 43 9.88 9.33 8.19
N GLU A 44 8.64 9.12 8.64
CA GLU A 44 7.91 7.89 8.41
C GLU A 44 7.13 7.98 7.09
N CYS A 45 7.62 7.30 6.06
CA CYS A 45 7.01 7.26 4.74
C CYS A 45 6.20 5.97 4.53
N GLY A 46 5.01 6.11 3.93
CA GLY A 46 4.16 4.99 3.57
C GLY A 46 3.33 5.25 2.32
N ILE A 47 3.02 4.18 1.59
CA ILE A 47 2.07 4.21 0.46
C ILE A 47 0.69 3.82 0.96
N THR A 48 -0.33 4.56 0.57
CA THR A 48 -1.74 4.30 0.89
C THR A 48 -2.60 4.19 -0.36
N LEU A 49 -3.71 3.45 -0.25
CA LEU A 49 -4.75 3.37 -1.28
C LEU A 49 -5.61 4.64 -1.26
N VAL A 50 -5.80 5.26 -2.42
CA VAL A 50 -6.64 6.47 -2.57
C VAL A 50 -7.96 6.15 -3.26
N LYS A 51 -7.89 5.53 -4.44
CA LYS A 51 -9.08 5.26 -5.25
C LYS A 51 -8.89 4.03 -6.13
N SER A 52 -9.89 3.17 -6.14
CA SER A 52 -9.98 2.07 -7.10
C SER A 52 -10.48 2.55 -8.46
N SER A 53 -10.00 1.93 -9.54
CA SER A 53 -10.57 2.10 -10.88
C SER A 53 -11.80 1.22 -11.11
N ARG A 54 -12.13 0.33 -10.18
CA ARG A 54 -13.19 -0.67 -10.29
C ARG A 54 -14.20 -0.50 -9.17
N ALA A 55 -15.45 -0.20 -9.53
CA ALA A 55 -16.55 -0.07 -8.58
C ALA A 55 -16.95 -1.40 -7.89
N ASP A 56 -16.56 -2.56 -8.46
CA ASP A 56 -16.81 -3.87 -7.83
C ASP A 56 -15.69 -4.29 -6.86
N CYS A 57 -14.64 -3.49 -6.70
CA CYS A 57 -13.43 -3.79 -5.94
C CYS A 57 -12.80 -2.48 -5.44
N ASP A 58 -13.50 -1.75 -4.57
CA ASP A 58 -13.16 -0.40 -4.12
C ASP A 58 -13.07 -0.25 -2.60
N GLU A 59 -13.26 -1.34 -1.84
CA GLU A 59 -13.17 -1.30 -0.39
C GLU A 59 -11.71 -1.32 0.05
N ILE A 60 -11.35 -0.40 0.94
CA ILE A 60 -10.06 -0.44 1.62
C ILE A 60 -10.24 -1.38 2.81
N PRO A 61 -9.44 -2.46 2.92
CA PRO A 61 -9.60 -3.42 4.01
C PRO A 61 -9.37 -2.73 5.36
N ASP A 62 -10.22 -3.07 6.32
CA ASP A 62 -10.08 -2.61 7.69
C ASP A 62 -9.23 -3.63 8.45
N GLU A 63 -8.03 -3.22 8.88
CA GLU A 63 -7.14 -4.06 9.67
C GLU A 63 -7.46 -3.99 11.18
N GLY A 64 -8.53 -3.28 11.56
CA GLY A 64 -9.11 -3.24 12.91
C GLY A 64 -8.30 -2.44 13.93
N TRP A 65 -7.01 -2.74 14.06
CA TRP A 65 -6.10 -2.11 15.03
C TRP A 65 -5.13 -1.09 14.40
N ALA A 66 -4.94 -1.17 13.08
CA ALA A 66 -4.06 -0.26 12.36
C ALA A 66 -4.84 0.94 11.79
N SER A 67 -4.12 2.05 11.59
CA SER A 67 -4.56 3.09 10.64
C SER A 67 -4.77 2.44 9.26
N LYS A 68 -5.48 3.12 8.34
CA LYS A 68 -5.69 2.65 6.96
C LYS A 68 -4.48 1.87 6.42
N PRO A 69 -4.69 0.68 5.81
CA PRO A 69 -3.62 -0.19 5.37
C PRO A 69 -2.62 0.60 4.51
N SER A 70 -1.36 0.52 4.92
CA SER A 70 -0.27 1.25 4.30
C SER A 70 0.96 0.37 4.14
N SER A 71 1.68 0.54 3.04
CA SER A 71 2.98 -0.09 2.87
C SER A 71 4.06 0.91 3.28
N LEU A 72 4.64 0.70 4.45
CA LEU A 72 5.80 1.48 4.91
C LEU A 72 6.99 1.29 3.98
N ILE A 73 7.76 2.35 3.78
CA ILE A 73 8.91 2.35 2.88
C ILE A 73 10.01 3.30 3.38
N THR A 74 11.25 2.83 3.42
CA THR A 74 12.39 3.66 3.83
C THR A 74 12.98 4.40 2.63
N ILE A 75 12.88 5.73 2.63
CA ILE A 75 13.37 6.60 1.55
C ILE A 75 14.58 7.41 2.04
N THR A 76 15.69 6.72 2.26
CA THR A 76 16.98 7.36 2.49
C THR A 76 18.11 6.63 1.76
N LYS A 77 19.18 7.36 1.43
CA LYS A 77 20.47 6.81 0.97
C LYS A 77 21.37 6.36 2.13
N ASN A 78 21.05 6.72 3.37
CA ASN A 78 21.86 6.47 4.56
C ASN A 78 21.60 5.09 5.19
N ASN A 79 21.23 4.08 4.40
CA ASN A 79 20.80 2.76 4.91
C ASN A 79 21.62 1.58 4.35
N GLY A 80 22.81 1.83 3.81
CA GLY A 80 23.68 0.80 3.24
C GLY A 80 23.14 0.13 1.96
N PHE A 81 21.97 0.54 1.47
CA PHE A 81 21.32 -0.07 0.32
C PHE A 81 21.79 0.59 -0.98
N HIS A 82 22.48 -0.18 -1.82
CA HIS A 82 22.96 0.31 -3.11
C HIS A 82 21.81 0.37 -4.12
N GLY A 83 21.35 1.58 -4.45
CA GLY A 83 20.32 1.82 -5.47
C GLY A 83 19.30 2.89 -5.05
N SER A 84 18.67 3.52 -6.04
CA SER A 84 17.69 4.59 -5.85
C SER A 84 16.24 4.14 -5.98
N THR A 85 15.99 2.85 -6.14
CA THR A 85 14.64 2.28 -6.25
C THR A 85 14.30 1.53 -4.97
N ARG A 86 13.12 1.80 -4.44
CA ARG A 86 12.55 1.11 -3.27
C ARG A 86 11.26 0.43 -3.72
N TYR A 87 11.03 -0.78 -3.21
CA TYR A 87 9.85 -1.56 -3.52
C TYR A 87 8.96 -1.63 -2.28
N ALA A 88 7.75 -1.10 -2.41
CA ALA A 88 6.70 -1.24 -1.41
C ALA A 88 6.02 -2.61 -1.54
N ASN A 89 5.45 -3.08 -0.44
CA ASN A 89 4.56 -4.23 -0.47
C ASN A 89 3.31 -3.91 -1.32
N PRO A 90 2.75 -4.90 -2.03
CA PRO A 90 1.50 -4.73 -2.74
C PRO A 90 0.37 -4.30 -1.80
N LEU A 91 -0.51 -3.45 -2.31
CA LEU A 91 -1.74 -3.04 -1.62
C LEU A 91 -2.93 -3.53 -2.43
N GLY A 92 -4.00 -3.95 -1.75
CA GLY A 92 -5.19 -4.49 -2.37
C GLY A 92 -6.46 -3.78 -1.89
N PHE A 93 -7.32 -3.40 -2.82
CA PHE A 93 -8.73 -3.18 -2.52
C PHE A 93 -9.44 -4.54 -2.43
N THR A 94 -10.46 -4.61 -1.59
CA THR A 94 -11.30 -5.80 -1.45
C THR A 94 -12.62 -5.64 -2.18
N LYS A 95 -13.22 -6.78 -2.54
CA LYS A 95 -14.60 -6.85 -3.02
C LYS A 95 -15.54 -7.00 -1.83
N LYS A 96 -16.75 -6.43 -1.96
CA LYS A 96 -17.87 -6.64 -1.02
C LYS A 96 -18.23 -8.10 -0.79
N LYS A 97 -18.06 -8.92 -1.82
CA LYS A 97 -18.38 -10.34 -1.79
C LYS A 97 -17.15 -11.14 -2.19
N ALA A 98 -16.76 -12.07 -1.32
CA ALA A 98 -15.70 -13.03 -1.61
C ALA A 98 -16.06 -13.86 -2.86
N ASN A 99 -15.04 -14.22 -3.64
CA ASN A 99 -15.20 -15.16 -4.74
C ASN A 99 -15.54 -16.55 -4.15
N PRO A 100 -16.55 -17.29 -4.66
CA PRO A 100 -16.82 -18.66 -4.26
C PRO A 100 -15.57 -19.55 -4.14
N ASP A 101 -14.58 -19.37 -5.02
CA ASP A 101 -13.35 -20.17 -5.05
C ASP A 101 -12.40 -19.89 -3.87
N CYS A 102 -12.59 -18.78 -3.13
CA CYS A 102 -11.74 -18.45 -1.98
C CYS A 102 -11.81 -19.53 -0.88
N ALA A 103 -12.96 -20.19 -0.70
CA ALA A 103 -13.12 -21.22 0.32
C ALA A 103 -12.28 -22.47 0.04
N GLU A 104 -12.03 -22.78 -1.24
CA GLU A 104 -11.16 -23.90 -1.64
C GLU A 104 -9.69 -23.53 -1.44
N LEU A 105 -9.29 -22.33 -1.88
CA LEU A 105 -7.93 -21.82 -1.69
C LEU A 105 -7.52 -21.77 -0.21
N LEU A 106 -8.40 -21.34 0.69
CA LEU A 106 -8.09 -21.32 2.12
C LEU A 106 -7.83 -22.73 2.68
N LYS A 107 -8.52 -23.76 2.18
CA LYS A 107 -8.27 -25.15 2.56
C LYS A 107 -6.93 -25.65 2.04
N GLU A 108 -6.60 -25.33 0.79
CA GLU A 108 -5.29 -25.68 0.20
C GLU A 108 -4.12 -25.03 0.94
N LEU A 109 -4.33 -23.82 1.46
CA LEU A 109 -3.34 -23.08 2.26
C LEU A 109 -3.36 -23.46 3.75
N GLU A 110 -4.22 -24.39 4.16
CA GLU A 110 -4.42 -24.81 5.57
C GLU A 110 -4.75 -23.64 6.52
N ILE A 111 -5.42 -22.60 6.01
CA ILE A 111 -5.84 -21.43 6.77
C ILE A 111 -7.24 -21.67 7.34
N ASN A 112 -7.38 -21.58 8.67
CA ASN A 112 -8.68 -21.65 9.32
C ASN A 112 -9.32 -20.26 9.45
N PRO A 113 -10.42 -19.95 8.74
CA PRO A 113 -11.04 -18.63 8.77
C PRO A 113 -11.67 -18.28 10.14
N ASP A 114 -11.94 -19.26 11.00
CA ASP A 114 -12.52 -19.05 12.34
C ASP A 114 -11.45 -18.76 13.41
N HIS A 115 -10.16 -18.86 13.06
CA HIS A 115 -9.01 -18.54 13.91
C HIS A 115 -7.93 -17.78 13.11
N PRO A 116 -8.16 -16.49 12.81
CA PRO A 116 -7.19 -15.64 12.12
C PRO A 116 -5.99 -15.26 12.98
#